data_AF-A0A6I3GNW6-F1
#
_entry.id   AF-A0A6I3GNW6-F1
#
_cell.length_a   1.000
_cell.length_b   1.000
_cell.length_c   1.000
_cell.angle_alpha   90.00
_cell.angle_beta   90.00
_cell.angle_gamma   90.00
#
_symmetry.space_group_name_H-M   'P 1'
#
loop_
_entity.id
_entity.type
_entity.pdbx_description
1 polymer ?
#
loop_
_entity_poly.entity_id
_entity_poly.type
_entity_poly.pdbx_seq_one_letter_code
_entity_poly.pdbx_strand_id
1 'polypeptide(L)'
;MHERREQAKGLRHRVLVRDGETYGYTQVDAEIAAAANYAISQHAPDVSFIYFCGVDEAGHAFGSIGDEYKGAIARIDAYLDNLLQAVQARANQEEPWLVVITTDHGHIDEGGHGGDSARERASFVIAHGVGRQNPQWPQSFEPHELVSLLLAERAK
;
A
#
# COMPACT_ATOMS: atom_id res chain seq x y z
N MET A 1 -2.95 -17.18 6.46
CA MET A 1 -2.19 -16.34 7.41
C MET A 1 -2.25 -16.96 8.81
N HIS A 2 -1.12 -17.02 9.53
CA HIS A 2 -1.13 -17.48 10.93
C HIS A 2 -1.60 -16.36 11.86
N GLU A 3 -2.80 -16.50 12.43
CA GLU A 3 -3.37 -15.48 13.32
C GLU A 3 -2.73 -15.52 14.71
N ARG A 4 -2.06 -14.43 15.10
CA ARG A 4 -1.55 -14.24 16.48
C ARG A 4 -2.66 -13.70 17.39
N ARG A 5 -3.66 -14.53 17.68
CA ARG A 5 -4.88 -14.15 18.44
C ARG A 5 -4.59 -13.50 19.80
N GLU A 6 -3.51 -13.89 20.47
CA GLU A 6 -3.10 -13.27 21.75
C GLU A 6 -2.60 -11.83 21.59
N GLN A 7 -1.95 -11.50 20.47
CA GLN A 7 -1.53 -10.11 20.17
C GLN A 7 -2.71 -9.24 19.76
N ALA A 8 -3.72 -9.83 19.10
CA ALA A 8 -4.97 -9.16 18.78
C ALA A 8 -5.78 -8.81 20.03
N LYS A 9 -5.90 -9.75 20.98
CA LYS A 9 -6.54 -9.51 22.29
C LYS A 9 -5.84 -8.42 23.10
N GLY A 10 -4.52 -8.33 23.01
CA GLY A 10 -3.72 -7.28 23.63
C GLY A 10 -3.72 -5.93 22.88
N LEU A 11 -4.49 -5.80 21.79
CA LEU A 11 -4.52 -4.64 20.88
C LEU A 11 -3.15 -4.25 20.29
N ARG A 12 -2.17 -5.15 20.33
CA ARG A 12 -0.81 -4.93 19.80
C ARG A 12 -0.68 -5.22 18.30
N HIS A 13 -1.64 -5.96 17.74
CA HIS A 13 -1.68 -6.29 16.33
C HIS A 13 -3.13 -6.24 15.86
N ARG A 14 -3.42 -5.43 14.84
CA ARG A 14 -4.76 -5.28 14.27
C ARG A 14 -4.73 -5.72 12.83
N VAL A 15 -5.65 -6.61 12.47
CA VAL A 15 -5.86 -7.07 11.09
C VAL A 15 -7.29 -6.71 10.72
N LEU A 16 -7.43 -5.97 9.64
CA LEU A 16 -8.72 -5.65 9.03
C LEU A 16 -8.77 -6.31 7.67
N VAL A 17 -9.79 -7.12 7.43
CA VAL A 17 -10.09 -7.70 6.12
C VAL A 17 -11.51 -7.31 5.76
N ARG A 18 -11.70 -7.02 4.47
CA ARG A 18 -12.97 -6.67 3.86
C ARG A 18 -13.12 -7.46 2.57
N ASP A 19 -14.36 -7.78 2.24
CA ASP A 19 -14.70 -8.62 1.09
C ASP A 19 -15.07 -7.73 -0.10
N GLY A 20 -14.07 -7.39 -0.91
CA GLY A 20 -14.25 -6.56 -2.11
C GLY A 20 -15.03 -7.26 -3.21
N GLU A 21 -14.95 -8.59 -3.30
CA GLU A 21 -15.70 -9.39 -4.27
C GLU A 21 -17.21 -9.27 -4.05
N THR A 22 -17.65 -9.33 -2.79
CA THR A 22 -19.07 -9.25 -2.45
C THR A 22 -19.58 -7.80 -2.41
N TYR A 23 -18.79 -6.87 -1.89
CA TYR A 23 -19.25 -5.50 -1.58
C TYR A 23 -18.72 -4.41 -2.51
N GLY A 24 -17.85 -4.75 -3.47
CA GLY A 24 -17.22 -3.84 -4.41
C GLY A 24 -15.97 -3.17 -3.87
N TYR A 25 -14.90 -3.16 -4.67
CA TYR A 25 -13.60 -2.66 -4.23
C TYR A 25 -13.55 -1.15 -4.01
N THR A 26 -14.39 -0.36 -4.72
CA THR A 26 -14.47 1.09 -4.45
C THR A 26 -14.94 1.39 -3.02
N GLN A 27 -15.92 0.65 -2.51
CA GLN A 27 -16.37 0.81 -1.13
C GLN A 27 -15.34 0.26 -0.16
N VAL A 28 -14.84 -0.95 -0.42
CA VAL A 28 -13.91 -1.63 0.47
C VAL A 28 -12.59 -0.88 0.61
N ASP A 29 -12.01 -0.37 -0.47
CA ASP A 29 -10.78 0.41 -0.42
C ASP A 29 -10.96 1.70 0.40
N ALA A 30 -12.13 2.35 0.31
CA ALA A 30 -12.44 3.51 1.14
C ALA A 30 -12.50 3.16 2.63
N GLU A 31 -13.09 2.01 2.98
CA GLU A 31 -13.12 1.51 4.36
C GLU A 31 -11.72 1.16 4.88
N ILE A 32 -10.89 0.51 4.05
CA ILE A 32 -9.50 0.20 4.37
C ILE A 32 -8.69 1.49 4.59
N ALA A 33 -8.84 2.47 3.71
CA ALA A 33 -8.16 3.77 3.82
C ALA A 33 -8.57 4.50 5.11
N ALA A 34 -9.86 4.56 5.43
CA ALA A 34 -10.36 5.18 6.65
C ALA A 34 -9.83 4.49 7.91
N ALA A 35 -9.82 3.15 7.92
CA ALA A 35 -9.32 2.39 9.05
C ALA A 35 -7.80 2.54 9.24
N ALA A 36 -7.04 2.57 8.14
CA ALA A 36 -5.60 2.79 8.16
C ALA A 36 -5.26 4.20 8.66
N ASN A 37 -5.98 5.22 8.18
CA ASN A 37 -5.83 6.59 8.66
C ASN A 37 -6.07 6.68 10.17
N TYR A 38 -7.19 6.12 10.66
CA TYR A 38 -7.46 6.06 12.09
C TYR A 38 -6.35 5.35 12.87
N ALA A 39 -5.84 4.22 12.36
CA ALA A 39 -4.76 3.49 13.01
C ALA A 39 -3.46 4.31 13.09
N ILE A 40 -3.05 4.97 12.00
CA ILE A 40 -1.87 5.83 11.97
C ILE A 40 -2.04 6.99 12.94
N SER A 41 -3.15 7.73 12.87
CA SER A 41 -3.37 8.92 13.68
C SER A 41 -3.46 8.63 15.18
N GLN A 42 -4.16 7.56 15.57
CA GLN A 42 -4.51 7.30 16.97
C GLN A 42 -3.58 6.31 17.66
N HIS A 43 -2.91 5.44 16.91
CA HIS A 43 -2.16 4.33 17.50
C HIS A 43 -0.70 4.28 17.10
N ALA A 44 -0.26 5.01 16.06
CA ALA A 44 1.11 5.03 15.57
C ALA A 44 1.78 3.64 15.58
N PRO A 45 1.25 2.70 14.77
CA PRO A 45 1.83 1.37 14.72
C PRO A 45 3.28 1.41 14.22
N ASP A 46 4.12 0.53 14.76
CA ASP A 46 5.51 0.36 14.28
C ASP A 46 5.56 0.02 12.78
N VAL A 47 4.54 -0.69 12.29
CA VAL A 47 4.34 -1.03 10.87
C VAL A 47 2.85 -1.03 10.55
N SER A 48 2.49 -0.34 9.46
CA SER A 48 1.15 -0.41 8.86
C SER A 48 1.27 -0.94 7.43
N PHE A 49 0.67 -2.10 7.16
CA PHE A 49 0.57 -2.66 5.80
C PHE A 49 -0.86 -2.46 5.30
N ILE A 50 -1.00 -1.78 4.16
CA ILE A 50 -2.27 -1.37 3.58
C ILE A 50 -2.30 -1.88 2.15
N TYR A 51 -3.39 -2.55 1.78
CA TYR A 51 -3.57 -3.14 0.46
C TYR A 51 -4.89 -2.65 -0.13
N PHE A 52 -4.83 -2.16 -1.36
CA PHE A 52 -5.96 -1.70 -2.16
C PHE A 52 -6.06 -2.55 -3.42
N CYS A 53 -7.27 -2.89 -3.85
CA CYS A 53 -7.49 -3.79 -4.98
C CYS A 53 -8.30 -3.15 -6.12
N GLY A 54 -8.86 -1.95 -5.93
CA GLY A 54 -9.70 -1.28 -6.93
C GLY A 54 -8.99 -0.92 -8.24
N VAL A 55 -7.66 -0.82 -8.26
CA VAL A 55 -6.89 -0.65 -9.52
C VAL A 55 -6.80 -1.96 -10.29
N ASP A 56 -6.58 -3.07 -9.61
CA ASP A 56 -6.57 -4.41 -10.20
C ASP A 56 -7.95 -4.79 -10.77
N GLU A 57 -9.03 -4.52 -10.02
CA GLU A 57 -10.41 -4.68 -10.50
C GLU A 57 -10.66 -3.89 -11.80
N ALA A 58 -10.24 -2.61 -11.83
CA ALA A 58 -10.37 -1.78 -13.02
C ALA A 58 -9.53 -2.33 -14.20
N GLY A 59 -8.33 -2.84 -13.91
CA GLY A 59 -7.45 -3.46 -14.91
C GLY A 59 -8.03 -4.74 -15.49
N HIS A 60 -8.74 -5.54 -14.68
CA HIS A 60 -9.50 -6.69 -15.16
C HIS A 60 -10.70 -6.31 -16.04
N ALA A 61 -11.45 -5.29 -15.65
CA ALA A 61 -12.69 -4.91 -16.33
C ALA A 61 -12.48 -4.10 -17.60
N PHE A 62 -11.46 -3.23 -17.64
CA PHE A 62 -11.31 -2.21 -18.69
C PHE A 62 -9.93 -2.15 -19.35
N GLY A 63 -8.96 -2.95 -18.89
CA GLY A 63 -7.58 -2.85 -19.35
C GLY A 63 -6.81 -1.68 -18.74
N SER A 64 -5.53 -1.56 -19.08
CA SER A 64 -4.59 -0.64 -18.38
C SER A 64 -4.41 0.73 -19.04
N ILE A 65 -4.98 0.95 -20.24
CA ILE A 65 -4.80 2.21 -21.00
C ILE A 65 -5.97 3.21 -20.78
N GLY A 66 -7.16 2.69 -20.48
CA GLY A 66 -8.41 3.44 -20.42
C GLY A 66 -8.51 4.45 -19.29
N ASP A 67 -9.49 5.34 -19.38
CA ASP A 67 -9.74 6.37 -18.37
C ASP A 67 -10.32 5.77 -17.08
N GLU A 68 -10.93 4.59 -17.15
CA GLU A 68 -11.40 3.82 -16.02
C GLU A 68 -10.23 3.39 -15.10
N TYR A 69 -9.15 2.88 -15.70
CA TYR A 69 -7.94 2.47 -14.97
C TYR A 69 -7.22 3.68 -14.37
N LYS A 70 -7.06 4.77 -15.15
CA LYS A 70 -6.50 6.03 -14.63
C LYS A 70 -7.37 6.62 -13.52
N GLY A 71 -8.69 6.53 -13.65
CA GLY A 71 -9.64 6.95 -12.62
C GLY A 71 -9.51 6.12 -11.35
N ALA A 72 -9.27 4.81 -11.46
CA ALA A 72 -8.98 3.96 -10.30
C ALA A 72 -7.67 4.36 -9.63
N ILE A 73 -6.60 4.59 -10.39
CA ILE A 73 -5.32 5.10 -9.86
C ILE A 73 -5.55 6.42 -9.12
N ALA A 74 -6.27 7.37 -9.71
CA ALA A 74 -6.55 8.66 -9.09
C ALA A 74 -7.38 8.55 -7.79
N ARG A 75 -8.29 7.56 -7.69
CA ARG A 75 -9.01 7.28 -6.43
C ARG A 75 -8.07 6.78 -5.34
N ILE A 76 -7.18 5.83 -5.66
CA ILE A 76 -6.19 5.32 -4.70
C ILE A 76 -5.19 6.41 -4.29
N ASP A 77 -4.76 7.25 -5.23
CA ASP A 77 -3.89 8.41 -4.96
C ASP A 77 -4.54 9.38 -3.96
N ALA A 78 -5.85 9.65 -4.08
CA ALA A 78 -6.58 10.47 -3.12
C ALA A 78 -6.65 9.82 -1.71
N TYR A 79 -6.74 8.49 -1.62
CA TYR A 79 -6.64 7.80 -0.33
C TYR A 79 -5.22 7.89 0.24
N LEU A 80 -4.21 7.72 -0.60
CA LEU A 80 -2.81 7.88 -0.22
C LEU A 80 -2.54 9.29 0.32
N ASP A 81 -3.04 10.35 -0.32
CA ASP A 81 -2.87 11.73 0.17
C ASP A 81 -3.41 11.89 1.60
N ASN A 82 -4.61 11.37 1.88
CA ASN A 82 -5.18 11.40 3.23
C ASN A 82 -4.31 10.64 4.24
N LEU A 83 -3.72 9.51 3.85
CA LEU A 83 -2.80 8.74 4.71
C LEU A 83 -1.49 9.50 4.94
N LEU A 84 -0.94 10.15 3.92
CA LEU A 84 0.27 10.97 4.01
C LEU A 84 0.06 12.18 4.93
N GLN A 85 -1.12 12.80 4.92
CA GLN A 85 -1.48 13.85 5.86
C GLN A 85 -1.46 13.34 7.32
N ALA A 86 -2.00 12.15 7.57
CA ALA A 86 -1.94 11.52 8.90
C ALA A 86 -0.49 11.23 9.31
N VAL A 87 0.33 10.67 8.42
CA VAL A 87 1.77 10.43 8.65
C VAL A 87 2.51 11.74 8.93
N GLN A 88 2.26 12.80 8.17
CA GLN A 88 2.87 14.11 8.39
C GLN A 88 2.50 14.70 9.76
N ALA A 89 1.25 14.53 10.19
CA ALA A 89 0.81 14.97 11.52
C ALA A 89 1.51 14.21 12.66
N ARG A 90 1.84 12.93 12.46
CA ARG A 90 2.68 12.15 13.39
C ARG A 90 4.14 12.59 13.34
N ALA A 91 4.68 12.83 12.15
CA ALA A 91 6.05 13.33 11.99
C ALA A 91 6.30 14.69 12.64
N ASN A 92 5.30 15.56 12.63
CA ASN A 92 5.34 16.84 13.35
C ASN A 92 5.38 16.68 14.89
N GLN A 93 5.10 15.47 15.41
CA GLN A 93 5.25 15.08 16.81
C GLN A 93 6.55 14.31 17.06
N GLU A 94 7.55 14.50 16.19
CA GLU A 94 8.88 13.89 16.29
C GLU A 94 8.90 12.36 16.09
N GLU A 95 7.88 11.80 15.43
CA GLU A 95 7.85 10.39 15.03
C GLU A 95 8.39 10.24 13.60
N PRO A 96 9.60 9.71 13.36
CA PRO A 96 10.10 9.53 12.00
C PRO A 96 9.37 8.36 11.30
N TRP A 97 8.85 8.61 10.09
CA TRP A 97 8.15 7.60 9.29
C TRP A 97 8.88 7.31 7.99
N LEU A 98 8.85 6.04 7.58
CA LEU A 98 9.19 5.63 6.22
C LEU A 98 7.91 5.17 5.53
N VAL A 99 7.53 5.85 4.46
CA VAL A 99 6.41 5.44 3.59
C VAL A 99 6.99 4.71 2.39
N VAL A 100 6.49 3.50 2.13
CA VAL A 100 6.87 2.70 0.98
C VAL A 100 5.64 2.26 0.22
N ILE A 101 5.62 2.50 -1.08
CA ILE A 101 4.53 2.15 -1.99
C ILE A 101 5.10 1.23 -3.05
N THR A 102 4.39 0.15 -3.37
CA THR A 102 4.78 -0.78 -4.42
C THR A 102 3.55 -1.41 -5.06
N THR A 103 3.70 -1.87 -6.29
CA THR A 103 2.74 -2.78 -6.94
C THR A 103 3.32 -4.19 -6.94
N ASP A 104 2.47 -5.20 -6.83
CA ASP A 104 2.87 -6.59 -6.95
C ASP A 104 2.94 -7.06 -8.40
N HIS A 105 2.12 -6.47 -9.28
CA HIS A 105 2.13 -6.73 -10.72
C HIS A 105 1.65 -5.53 -11.54
N GLY A 106 1.64 -5.71 -12.87
CA GLY A 106 0.96 -4.86 -13.84
C GLY A 106 -0.16 -5.61 -14.56
N HIS A 107 -0.69 -4.99 -15.62
CA HIS A 107 -1.74 -5.54 -16.49
C HIS A 107 -1.33 -5.45 -17.96
N ILE A 108 -1.96 -6.26 -18.81
CA ILE A 108 -1.93 -6.04 -20.27
C ILE A 108 -2.90 -4.93 -20.68
N ASP A 109 -2.82 -4.49 -21.94
CA ASP A 109 -3.60 -3.35 -22.43
C ASP A 109 -5.09 -3.66 -22.52
N GLU A 110 -5.40 -4.90 -22.92
CA GLU A 110 -6.75 -5.43 -23.08
C GLU A 110 -7.40 -5.80 -21.74
N GLY A 111 -6.60 -5.91 -20.67
CA GLY A 111 -7.04 -6.27 -19.33
C GLY A 111 -6.67 -7.67 -18.87
N GLY A 112 -6.63 -7.81 -17.54
CA GLY A 112 -6.12 -8.99 -16.86
C GLY A 112 -4.60 -9.08 -16.73
N HIS A 113 -4.16 -10.12 -16.04
CA HIS A 113 -2.78 -10.47 -15.74
C HIS A 113 -2.68 -11.99 -15.48
N GLY A 114 -1.47 -12.52 -15.25
CA GLY A 114 -1.21 -13.92 -14.88
C GLY A 114 -0.27 -14.68 -15.83
N GLY A 115 0.16 -14.03 -16.92
CA GLY A 115 1.23 -14.45 -17.79
C GLY A 115 2.62 -13.99 -17.30
N ASP A 116 3.59 -14.04 -18.22
CA ASP A 116 5.01 -13.69 -17.98
C ASP A 116 5.47 -12.50 -18.84
N SER A 117 4.53 -11.70 -19.35
CA SER A 117 4.91 -10.54 -20.16
C SER A 117 5.62 -9.48 -19.32
N ALA A 118 6.46 -8.67 -19.98
CA ALA A 118 7.17 -7.59 -19.31
C ALA A 118 6.21 -6.56 -18.66
N ARG A 119 4.99 -6.38 -19.20
CA ARG A 119 4.00 -5.47 -18.64
C ARG A 119 3.35 -6.03 -17.38
N GLU A 120 3.00 -7.32 -17.39
CA GLU A 120 2.41 -7.98 -16.22
C GLU A 120 3.40 -8.08 -15.06
N ARG A 121 4.69 -8.24 -15.37
CA ARG A 121 5.78 -8.26 -14.38
C ARG A 121 6.30 -6.89 -13.99
N ALA A 122 5.85 -5.82 -14.63
CA ALA A 122 6.30 -4.49 -14.30
C ALA A 122 5.78 -4.11 -12.90
N SER A 123 6.71 -3.75 -12.04
CA SER A 123 6.43 -3.26 -10.69
C SER A 123 7.34 -2.06 -10.40
N PHE A 124 6.93 -1.24 -9.45
CA PHE A 124 7.75 -0.14 -8.96
C PHE A 124 7.78 -0.15 -7.43
N VAL A 125 8.77 0.56 -6.89
CA VAL A 125 8.84 0.91 -5.48
C VAL A 125 9.12 2.41 -5.36
N ILE A 126 8.32 3.10 -4.54
CA ILE A 126 8.58 4.47 -4.10
C ILE A 126 8.84 4.41 -2.60
N ALA A 127 9.93 5.01 -2.14
CA ALA A 127 10.26 5.12 -0.73
C ALA A 127 10.52 6.57 -0.34
N HIS A 128 9.84 7.04 0.71
CA HIS A 128 9.91 8.42 1.16
C HIS A 128 10.01 8.50 2.69
N GLY A 129 11.02 9.22 3.18
CA GLY A 129 11.16 9.55 4.59
C GLY A 129 10.35 10.79 4.95
N VAL A 130 9.52 10.70 5.98
CA VAL A 130 8.74 11.81 6.54
C VAL A 130 9.19 12.05 7.97
N GLY A 131 9.70 13.26 8.26
CA GLY A 131 10.42 13.52 9.52
C GLY A 131 11.77 12.81 9.64
N ARG A 132 12.25 12.17 8.55
CA ARG A 132 13.56 11.53 8.39
C ARG A 132 14.07 11.72 6.97
N GLN A 133 15.34 11.41 6.71
CA GLN A 133 15.89 11.42 5.35
C GLN A 133 15.31 10.26 4.53
N ASN A 134 15.24 10.44 3.20
CA ASN A 134 14.92 9.36 2.27
C ASN A 134 15.97 8.24 2.37
N PRO A 135 15.56 6.97 2.24
CA PRO A 135 16.51 5.86 2.24
C PRO A 135 17.43 5.92 1.02
N GLN A 136 18.67 5.47 1.19
CA GLN A 136 19.67 5.39 0.12
C GLN A 136 19.62 4.01 -0.54
N TRP A 137 18.49 3.68 -1.14
CA TRP A 137 18.30 2.40 -1.84
C TRP A 137 18.85 2.45 -3.28
N PRO A 138 19.24 1.30 -3.86
CA PRO A 138 19.59 1.22 -5.27
C PRO A 138 18.44 1.66 -6.18
N GLN A 139 18.76 2.22 -7.35
CA GLN A 139 17.74 2.61 -8.35
C GLN A 139 16.97 1.41 -8.94
N SER A 140 17.56 0.22 -8.88
CA SER A 140 16.94 -1.04 -9.33
C SER A 140 17.40 -2.17 -8.41
N PHE A 141 16.49 -3.07 -8.10
CA PHE A 141 16.71 -4.28 -7.32
C PHE A 141 15.64 -5.32 -7.67
N GLU A 142 15.91 -6.58 -7.39
CA GLU A 142 14.96 -7.67 -7.60
C GLU A 142 13.85 -7.62 -6.53
N PRO A 143 12.59 -8.00 -6.84
CA PRO A 143 11.47 -7.88 -5.90
C PRO A 143 11.72 -8.53 -4.53
N HIS A 144 12.46 -9.64 -4.48
CA HIS A 144 12.78 -10.35 -3.23
C HIS A 144 13.74 -9.56 -2.32
N GLU A 145 14.44 -8.56 -2.82
CA GLU A 145 15.37 -7.72 -2.06
C GLU A 145 14.65 -6.64 -1.24
N LEU A 146 13.40 -6.30 -1.58
CA LEU A 146 12.62 -5.23 -0.92
C LEU A 146 12.52 -5.44 0.60
N VAL A 147 12.29 -6.68 1.05
CA VAL A 147 12.18 -6.98 2.48
C VAL A 147 13.50 -6.73 3.19
N SER A 148 14.63 -7.09 2.59
CA SER A 148 15.95 -6.82 3.14
C SER A 148 16.22 -5.32 3.26
N LEU A 149 15.84 -4.54 2.24
CA LEU A 149 15.94 -3.08 2.24
C LEU A 149 15.08 -2.44 3.34
N LEU A 150 13.83 -2.90 3.51
CA LEU A 150 12.94 -2.45 4.58
C LEU A 150 13.51 -2.74 5.97
N LEU A 151 14.03 -3.96 6.19
CA LEU A 151 14.60 -4.35 7.48
C LEU A 151 15.85 -3.53 7.83
N ALA A 152 16.64 -3.13 6.83
CA ALA A 152 17.81 -2.28 7.03
C ALA A 152 17.45 -0.87 7.53
N GLU A 153 16.21 -0.41 7.30
CA GLU A 153 15.74 0.90 7.77
C GLU A 153 15.24 0.89 9.22
N ARG A 154 14.97 -0.28 9.81
CA ARG A 154 14.52 -0.41 11.20
C ARG A 154 15.56 0.07 12.24
N ALA A 155 16.84 0.06 11.87
CA ALA A 155 17.94 0.42 12.76
C ALA A 155 18.31 1.92 12.73
N LYS A 156 17.59 2.72 11.95
CA LYS A 156 17.86 4.14 11.68
C LYS A 156 16.66 5.00 12.04
#